data_AF-W7PZ02-F1
#
_entry.id   AF-W7PZ02-F1
#
_cell.length_a   1.000
_cell.length_b   1.000
_cell.length_c   1.000
_cell.angle_alpha   90.00
_cell.angle_beta   90.00
_cell.angle_gamma   90.00
#
_symmetry.space_group_name_H-M   'P 1'
#
loop_
_entity.id
_entity.type
_entity.pdbx_description
1 polymer ?
#
loop_
_entity_poly.entity_id
_entity_poly.type
_entity_poly.pdbx_seq_one_letter_code
_entity_poly.pdbx_strand_id
1 'polypeptide(L)'
;MTVIPHPEDLLPPLPEGAGLEACLGALFRFLRAGSSDHAPERVGALVAYLQDEPEQARLLAEGIFGHFSRLEIYPALVRLGILSREGLLREITTRLYDRLNPPPVDRKDSSDLLASLLTRHDKAWLEALPADAWLRLARVLLASLSPDIRRQARLHLEDECLYALEMLAIWVAAEELDPELMRIDERLTRIDSP
;
A
#
# COMPACT_ATOMS: atom_id res chain seq x y z
N MET A 1 -7.25 -9.79 31.66
CA MET A 1 -6.32 -8.64 31.54
C MET A 1 -5.28 -9.04 30.51
N THR A 2 -5.46 -8.63 29.26
CA THR A 2 -4.49 -8.91 28.19
C THR A 2 -3.41 -7.84 28.29
N VAL A 3 -2.20 -8.23 28.68
CA VAL A 3 -1.07 -7.30 28.81
C VAL A 3 -0.76 -6.75 27.43
N ILE A 4 -0.75 -5.42 27.28
CA ILE A 4 -0.27 -4.77 26.06
C ILE A 4 1.23 -5.07 25.98
N PRO A 5 1.70 -5.75 24.92
CA PRO A 5 3.13 -6.03 24.80
C PRO A 5 3.92 -4.73 24.70
N HIS A 6 5.10 -4.69 25.36
CA HIS A 6 5.98 -3.53 25.23
C HIS A 6 6.53 -3.45 23.80
N PRO A 7 6.61 -2.25 23.19
CA PRO A 7 7.19 -2.06 21.86
C PRO A 7 8.62 -2.59 21.74
N GLU A 8 9.38 -2.49 22.83
CA GLU A 8 10.75 -2.96 23.01
C GLU A 8 10.91 -4.48 22.77
N ASP A 9 9.89 -5.28 23.13
CA ASP A 9 9.95 -6.74 23.04
C ASP A 9 9.73 -7.28 21.62
N LEU A 10 9.21 -6.46 20.70
CA LEU A 10 8.63 -6.91 19.43
C LEU A 10 9.10 -6.16 18.18
N LEU A 11 9.81 -5.04 18.35
CA LEU A 11 10.77 -4.54 17.37
C LEU A 11 12.16 -5.07 17.76
N PRO A 12 12.50 -6.34 17.45
CA PRO A 12 13.88 -6.79 17.59
C PRO A 12 14.77 -5.79 16.83
N PRO A 13 16.02 -5.56 17.25
CA PRO A 13 16.92 -4.69 16.51
C PRO A 13 16.93 -5.13 15.05
N LEU A 14 16.23 -4.35 14.21
CA LEU A 14 16.11 -4.67 12.81
C LEU A 14 17.52 -4.55 12.26
N PRO A 15 18.06 -5.60 11.60
CA PRO A 15 19.40 -5.50 11.04
C PRO A 15 19.42 -4.31 10.07
N GLU A 16 20.53 -3.59 10.01
CA GLU A 16 20.72 -2.56 8.98
C GLU A 16 20.47 -3.20 7.61
N GLY A 17 19.56 -2.61 6.82
CA GLY A 17 19.13 -3.17 5.54
C GLY A 17 18.06 -4.27 5.63
N ALA A 18 17.35 -4.39 6.75
CA ALA A 18 16.14 -5.23 6.83
C ALA A 18 15.17 -4.87 5.69
N GLY A 19 14.81 -5.89 4.90
CA GLY A 19 13.89 -5.71 3.78
C GLY A 19 12.48 -5.32 4.25
N LEU A 20 11.73 -4.70 3.34
CA LEU A 20 10.39 -4.18 3.60
C LEU A 20 9.44 -5.18 4.27
N GLU A 21 9.42 -6.43 3.81
CA GLU A 21 8.57 -7.50 4.35
C GLU A 21 8.87 -7.78 5.82
N ALA A 22 10.15 -7.73 6.22
CA ALA A 22 10.55 -7.94 7.62
C ALA A 22 10.10 -6.78 8.51
N CYS A 23 10.27 -5.54 8.03
CA CYS A 23 9.88 -4.33 8.74
C CYS A 23 8.35 -4.24 8.92
N LEU A 24 7.59 -4.42 7.83
CA LEU A 24 6.13 -4.45 7.90
C LEU A 24 5.61 -5.66 8.70
N GLY A 25 6.27 -6.82 8.57
CA GLY A 25 5.93 -8.02 9.33
C GLY A 25 6.11 -7.83 10.84
N ALA A 26 7.17 -7.16 11.28
CA ALA A 26 7.38 -6.81 12.69
C ALA A 26 6.30 -5.83 13.17
N LEU A 27 6.05 -4.77 12.40
CA LEU A 27 5.00 -3.78 12.69
C LEU A 27 3.62 -4.42 12.84
N PHE A 28 3.19 -5.21 11.86
CA PHE A 28 1.86 -5.83 11.90
C PHE A 28 1.76 -6.91 12.97
N ARG A 29 2.85 -7.63 13.29
CA ARG A 29 2.87 -8.57 14.41
C ARG A 29 2.62 -7.85 15.74
N PHE A 30 3.23 -6.68 15.94
CA PHE A 30 2.98 -5.85 17.12
C PHE A 30 1.54 -5.36 17.17
N LEU A 31 1.01 -4.81 16.07
CA LEU A 31 -0.36 -4.30 16.02
C LEU A 31 -1.42 -5.41 16.20
N ARG A 32 -1.13 -6.62 15.71
CA ARG A 32 -1.97 -7.82 15.86
C ARG A 32 -1.96 -8.38 17.28
N ALA A 33 -0.94 -8.09 18.09
CA ALA A 33 -0.78 -8.74 19.39
C ALA A 33 -1.88 -8.32 20.38
N GLY A 34 -2.50 -9.30 21.05
CA GLY A 34 -3.55 -9.06 22.03
C GLY A 34 -4.96 -8.86 21.42
N SER A 35 -5.85 -8.21 22.16
CA SER A 35 -7.24 -7.98 21.70
C SER A 35 -7.31 -6.89 20.63
N SER A 36 -8.17 -7.06 19.63
CA SER A 36 -8.44 -6.06 18.59
C SER A 36 -8.87 -4.70 19.16
N ASP A 37 -9.61 -4.69 20.26
CA ASP A 37 -10.12 -3.45 20.88
C ASP A 37 -9.01 -2.52 21.39
N HIS A 38 -7.83 -3.09 21.69
CA HIS A 38 -6.68 -2.33 22.20
C HIS A 38 -5.70 -1.95 21.07
N ALA A 39 -6.06 -2.17 19.80
CA ALA A 39 -5.20 -1.79 18.67
C ALA A 39 -4.86 -0.29 18.66
N PRO A 40 -5.79 0.64 18.93
CA PRO A 40 -5.48 2.07 18.98
C PRO A 40 -4.47 2.41 20.08
N GLU A 41 -4.60 1.79 21.25
CA GLU A 41 -3.69 1.97 22.38
C GLU A 41 -2.29 1.45 22.04
N ARG A 42 -2.19 0.31 21.35
CA ARG A 42 -0.92 -0.22 20.83
C ARG A 42 -0.26 0.74 19.85
N VAL A 43 -1.01 1.29 18.89
CA VAL A 43 -0.45 2.29 17.97
C VAL A 43 0.04 3.52 18.75
N GLY A 44 -0.71 3.97 19.75
CA GLY A 44 -0.29 5.06 20.63
C GLY A 44 1.02 4.75 21.36
N ALA A 45 1.14 3.57 21.96
CA ALA A 45 2.36 3.12 22.63
C ALA A 45 3.55 3.01 21.67
N LEU A 46 3.33 2.51 20.45
CA LEU A 46 4.37 2.45 19.41
C LEU A 46 4.81 3.85 18.99
N VAL A 47 3.87 4.76 18.76
CA VAL A 47 4.16 6.16 18.41
C VAL A 47 5.02 6.82 19.49
N ALA A 48 4.65 6.67 20.76
CA ALA A 48 5.42 7.20 21.88
C ALA A 48 6.84 6.60 21.93
N TYR A 49 6.95 5.28 21.81
CA TYR A 49 8.25 4.59 21.77
C TYR A 49 9.14 5.09 20.62
N LEU A 50 8.61 5.22 19.40
CA LEU A 50 9.38 5.72 18.25
C LEU A 50 9.75 7.20 18.39
N GLN A 51 9.04 7.98 19.19
CA GLN A 51 9.42 9.36 19.51
C GLN A 51 10.54 9.41 20.55
N ASP A 52 10.54 8.49 21.51
CA ASP A 52 11.55 8.39 22.57
C ASP A 52 12.85 7.73 22.08
N GLU A 53 12.77 6.83 21.09
CA GLU A 53 13.89 6.08 20.52
C GLU A 53 14.13 6.43 19.02
N PRO A 54 14.82 7.56 18.73
CA PRO A 54 14.92 8.10 17.36
C PRO A 54 15.71 7.21 16.40
N GLU A 55 16.71 6.46 16.87
CA GLU A 55 17.47 5.53 16.02
C GLU A 55 16.59 4.37 15.53
N GLN A 56 15.74 3.84 16.39
CA GLN A 56 14.83 2.74 16.07
C GLN A 56 13.74 3.23 15.12
N ALA A 57 13.25 4.45 15.31
CA ALA A 57 12.36 5.10 14.37
C ALA A 57 13.00 5.32 13.01
N ARG A 58 14.28 5.74 12.96
CA ARG A 58 15.03 5.88 11.71
C ARG A 58 15.21 4.54 11.01
N LEU A 59 15.65 3.49 11.70
CA LEU A 59 15.84 2.15 11.13
C LEU A 59 14.54 1.57 10.56
N LEU A 60 13.44 1.68 11.31
CA LEU A 60 12.12 1.22 10.85
C LEU A 60 11.65 2.04 9.65
N ALA A 61 11.80 3.37 9.70
CA ALA A 61 11.40 4.24 8.60
C ALA A 61 12.22 3.97 7.34
N GLU A 62 13.56 3.89 7.44
CA GLU A 62 14.42 3.62 6.28
C GLU A 62 14.21 2.22 5.71
N GLY A 63 13.99 1.21 6.56
CA GLY A 63 13.67 -0.15 6.12
C GLY A 63 12.33 -0.22 5.37
N ILE A 64 11.35 0.60 5.75
CA ILE A 64 10.08 0.71 5.02
C ILE A 64 10.26 1.56 3.75
N PHE A 65 10.61 2.83 3.90
CA PHE A 65 10.58 3.82 2.82
C PHE A 65 11.76 3.70 1.84
N GLY A 66 12.92 3.20 2.27
CA GLY A 66 14.05 2.93 1.38
C GLY A 66 13.81 1.75 0.42
N HIS A 67 12.83 0.91 0.73
CA HIS A 67 12.36 -0.15 -0.16
C HIS A 67 11.03 0.17 -0.83
N PHE A 68 10.24 1.08 -0.25
CA PHE A 68 8.97 1.56 -0.81
C PHE A 68 9.12 2.14 -2.21
N SER A 69 10.22 2.85 -2.49
CA SER A 69 10.56 3.38 -3.82
C SER A 69 10.82 2.31 -4.90
N ARG A 70 10.78 1.02 -4.54
CA ARG A 70 10.90 -0.12 -5.48
C ARG A 70 9.61 -0.92 -5.59
N LEU A 71 8.56 -0.54 -4.87
CA LEU A 71 7.25 -1.18 -4.97
C LEU A 71 6.45 -0.55 -6.08
N GLU A 72 5.76 -1.41 -6.83
CA GLU A 72 4.71 -0.98 -7.75
C GLU A 72 3.43 -0.73 -6.93
N ILE A 73 3.02 0.54 -6.86
CA ILE A 73 1.87 1.01 -6.08
C ILE A 73 0.65 1.15 -7.00
N TYR A 74 0.87 1.55 -8.24
CA TYR A 74 -0.16 1.66 -9.28
C TYR A 74 -1.08 0.42 -9.37
N PRO A 75 -0.56 -0.83 -9.46
CA PRO A 75 -1.42 -2.01 -9.56
C PRO A 75 -2.38 -2.15 -8.39
N ALA A 76 -1.95 -1.80 -7.17
CA ALA A 76 -2.80 -1.81 -6.00
C ALA A 76 -3.87 -0.72 -6.04
N LEU A 77 -3.55 0.50 -6.50
CA LEU A 77 -4.53 1.60 -6.62
C LEU A 77 -5.69 1.25 -7.56
N VAL A 78 -5.38 0.55 -8.66
CA VAL A 78 -6.39 0.06 -9.62
C VAL A 78 -7.14 -1.14 -9.05
N ARG A 79 -6.44 -2.18 -8.54
CA ARG A 79 -7.08 -3.41 -8.02
C ARG A 79 -7.94 -3.18 -6.78
N LEU A 80 -7.57 -2.25 -5.91
CA LEU A 80 -8.34 -1.92 -4.70
C LEU A 80 -9.58 -1.06 -5.01
N GLY A 81 -9.76 -0.63 -6.26
CA GLY A 81 -10.91 0.16 -6.70
C GLY A 81 -10.87 1.62 -6.26
N ILE A 82 -9.75 2.11 -5.73
CA ILE A 82 -9.54 3.54 -5.41
C ILE A 82 -9.65 4.37 -6.70
N LEU A 83 -9.23 3.77 -7.81
CA LEU A 83 -9.29 4.31 -9.16
C LEU A 83 -9.93 3.25 -10.08
N SER A 84 -11.12 2.76 -9.74
CA SER A 84 -11.74 1.64 -10.50
C SER A 84 -12.02 2.01 -11.96
N ARG A 85 -11.62 1.10 -12.86
CA ARG A 85 -11.63 1.15 -14.33
C ARG A 85 -12.88 0.52 -14.96
N GLU A 86 -13.61 -0.31 -14.24
CA GLU A 86 -14.69 -1.13 -14.80
C GLU A 86 -15.94 -0.99 -13.94
N GLY A 87 -17.12 -0.83 -14.54
CA GLY A 87 -18.38 -0.76 -13.79
C GLY A 87 -18.46 -1.88 -12.75
N LEU A 88 -18.88 -1.54 -11.51
CA LEU A 88 -18.88 -2.34 -10.27
C LEU A 88 -19.04 -3.88 -10.46
N LEU A 89 -19.87 -4.31 -11.41
CA LEU A 89 -20.16 -5.72 -11.71
C LEU A 89 -18.99 -6.50 -12.34
N ARG A 90 -18.17 -5.88 -13.20
CA ARG A 90 -17.05 -6.56 -13.85
C ARG A 90 -15.91 -6.78 -12.87
N GLU A 91 -15.68 -5.83 -11.98
CA GLU A 91 -14.72 -5.96 -10.88
C GLU A 91 -15.12 -7.08 -9.90
N ILE A 92 -16.43 -7.25 -9.64
CA ILE A 92 -16.95 -8.40 -8.87
C ILE A 92 -16.65 -9.72 -9.57
N THR A 93 -16.80 -9.80 -10.90
CA THR A 93 -16.50 -11.03 -11.65
C THR A 93 -15.01 -11.34 -11.73
N THR A 94 -14.15 -10.34 -11.91
CA THR A 94 -12.69 -10.50 -11.89
C THR A 94 -12.21 -10.98 -10.53
N ARG A 95 -12.71 -10.38 -9.43
CA ARG A 95 -12.41 -10.84 -8.06
C ARG A 95 -12.89 -12.27 -7.79
N LEU A 96 -14.00 -12.69 -8.40
CA LEU A 96 -14.49 -14.07 -8.31
C LEU A 96 -13.61 -15.04 -9.11
N TYR A 97 -13.11 -14.63 -10.27
CA TYR A 97 -12.20 -15.41 -11.11
C TYR A 97 -10.82 -15.57 -10.48
N ASP A 98 -10.22 -14.49 -9.98
CA ASP A 98 -8.92 -14.51 -9.31
C ASP A 98 -8.94 -15.34 -8.02
N ARG A 99 -10.10 -15.43 -7.36
CA ARG A 99 -10.31 -16.35 -6.23
C ARG A 99 -10.27 -17.83 -6.64
N LEU A 100 -10.63 -18.15 -7.88
CA LEU A 100 -10.64 -19.51 -8.41
C LEU A 100 -9.31 -19.90 -9.07
N ASN A 101 -8.62 -18.94 -9.69
CA ASN A 101 -7.31 -19.13 -10.31
C ASN A 101 -6.36 -17.97 -9.96
N PRO A 102 -5.76 -17.99 -8.75
CA PRO A 102 -4.94 -16.89 -8.29
C PRO A 102 -3.69 -16.74 -9.19
N PRO A 103 -3.37 -15.51 -9.64
CA PRO A 103 -2.13 -15.26 -10.37
C PRO A 103 -0.90 -15.55 -9.48
N PRO A 104 0.26 -15.82 -10.08
CA PRO A 104 1.51 -15.99 -9.33
C PRO A 104 1.83 -14.71 -8.54
N VAL A 105 2.14 -14.88 -7.25
CA VAL A 105 2.41 -13.79 -6.30
C VAL A 105 3.73 -13.09 -6.63
N ASP A 106 3.70 -11.78 -6.89
CA ASP A 106 4.88 -10.93 -7.06
C ASP A 106 5.09 -10.04 -5.82
N ARG A 107 6.18 -10.25 -5.08
CA ARG A 107 6.49 -9.47 -3.87
C ARG A 107 6.92 -8.02 -4.16
N LYS A 108 7.09 -7.65 -5.43
CA LYS A 108 7.28 -6.25 -5.86
C LYS A 108 5.96 -5.51 -6.02
N ASP A 109 4.85 -6.23 -6.21
CA ASP A 109 3.51 -5.68 -6.20
C ASP A 109 3.08 -5.44 -4.74
N SER A 110 2.68 -4.20 -4.44
CA SER A 110 2.29 -3.79 -3.09
C SER A 110 1.04 -4.52 -2.57
N SER A 111 0.11 -4.92 -3.45
CA SER A 111 -1.08 -5.70 -3.10
C SER A 111 -0.70 -7.10 -2.64
N ASP A 112 0.20 -7.76 -3.37
CA ASP A 112 0.67 -9.11 -3.07
C ASP A 112 1.52 -9.15 -1.80
N LEU A 113 2.37 -8.12 -1.60
CA LEU A 113 3.09 -7.94 -0.34
C LEU A 113 2.13 -7.81 0.85
N LEU A 114 1.11 -6.94 0.76
CA LEU A 114 0.14 -6.76 1.84
C LEU A 114 -0.70 -8.02 2.05
N ALA A 115 -1.10 -8.71 0.99
CA ALA A 115 -1.83 -9.98 1.06
C ALA A 115 -1.01 -11.10 1.72
N SER A 116 0.33 -11.06 1.62
CA SER A 116 1.20 -11.99 2.33
C SER A 116 1.29 -11.73 3.84
N LEU A 117 1.12 -10.47 4.26
CA LEU A 117 1.31 -10.03 5.65
C LEU A 117 0.01 -9.97 6.45
N LEU A 118 -1.12 -9.73 5.76
CA LEU A 118 -2.45 -9.57 6.33
C LEU A 118 -3.36 -10.71 5.90
N THR A 119 -4.11 -11.26 6.84
CA THR A 119 -5.06 -12.35 6.61
C THR A 119 -6.48 -11.90 6.94
N ARG A 120 -7.49 -12.69 6.57
CA ARG A 120 -8.89 -12.43 6.96
C ARG A 120 -9.12 -12.25 8.47
N HIS A 121 -8.25 -12.81 9.31
CA HIS A 121 -8.35 -12.70 10.77
C HIS A 121 -7.90 -11.34 11.29
N ASP A 122 -7.20 -10.55 10.47
CA ASP A 122 -6.71 -9.21 10.82
C ASP A 122 -7.79 -8.14 10.72
N LYS A 123 -8.93 -8.46 10.10
CA LYS A 123 -10.03 -7.52 9.87
C LYS A 123 -10.44 -6.78 11.14
N ALA A 124 -10.61 -7.49 12.25
CA ALA A 124 -11.12 -6.92 13.49
C ALA A 124 -10.23 -5.81 14.08
N TRP A 125 -8.89 -5.99 14.08
CA TRP A 125 -8.00 -4.95 14.61
C TRP A 125 -7.74 -3.83 13.60
N LEU A 126 -7.77 -4.13 12.30
CA LEU A 126 -7.70 -3.12 11.24
C LEU A 126 -8.89 -2.16 11.30
N GLU A 127 -10.11 -2.69 11.49
CA GLU A 127 -11.34 -1.88 11.62
C GLU A 127 -11.41 -1.12 12.94
N ALA A 128 -10.80 -1.64 14.00
CA ALA A 128 -10.73 -0.95 15.29
C ALA A 128 -9.78 0.27 15.26
N LEU A 129 -8.86 0.34 14.29
CA LEU A 129 -7.90 1.44 14.18
C LEU A 129 -8.50 2.65 13.46
N PRO A 130 -8.59 3.81 14.12
CA PRO A 130 -9.08 5.01 13.46
C PRO A 130 -7.99 5.59 12.54
N ALA A 131 -8.41 6.31 11.49
CA ALA A 131 -7.51 6.82 10.46
C ALA A 131 -6.42 7.75 11.03
N ASP A 132 -6.72 8.51 12.09
CA ASP A 132 -5.76 9.39 12.75
C ASP A 132 -4.60 8.62 13.42
N ALA A 133 -4.82 7.40 13.90
CA ALA A 133 -3.77 6.57 14.49
C ALA A 133 -2.73 6.19 13.43
N TRP A 134 -3.19 5.79 12.24
CA TRP A 134 -2.33 5.53 11.08
C TRP A 134 -1.55 6.78 10.66
N LEU A 135 -2.21 7.95 10.62
CA LEU A 135 -1.56 9.21 10.27
C LEU A 135 -0.50 9.62 11.29
N ARG A 136 -0.72 9.41 12.58
CA ARG A 136 0.28 9.67 13.63
C ARG A 136 1.52 8.81 13.44
N LEU A 137 1.32 7.50 13.23
CA LEU A 137 2.42 6.58 12.96
C LEU A 137 3.21 6.97 11.70
N ALA A 138 2.50 7.24 10.60
CA ALA A 138 3.12 7.69 9.36
C ALA A 138 3.92 8.99 9.55
N ARG A 139 3.41 9.96 10.31
CA ARG A 139 4.12 11.22 10.59
C ARG A 139 5.42 11.00 11.36
N VAL A 140 5.42 10.14 12.38
CA VAL A 140 6.65 9.83 13.13
C VAL A 140 7.67 9.16 12.23
N LEU A 141 7.28 8.15 11.46
CA LEU A 141 8.19 7.46 10.55
C LEU A 141 8.75 8.41 9.48
N LEU A 142 7.89 9.22 8.84
CA LEU A 142 8.32 10.19 7.84
C LEU A 142 9.28 11.23 8.45
N ALA A 143 9.02 11.69 9.68
CA ALA A 143 9.87 12.64 10.38
C ALA A 143 11.27 12.08 10.68
N SER A 144 11.38 10.76 10.91
CA SER A 144 12.64 10.07 11.21
C SER A 144 13.47 9.71 9.96
N LEU A 145 12.93 9.88 8.75
CA LEU A 145 13.69 9.65 7.51
C LEU A 145 14.76 10.71 7.27
N SER A 146 15.89 10.25 6.71
CA SER A 146 16.87 11.13 6.09
C SER A 146 16.23 11.96 4.95
N PRO A 147 16.71 13.19 4.69
CA PRO A 147 16.15 14.05 3.65
C PRO A 147 16.13 13.42 2.27
N ASP A 148 17.17 12.64 1.93
CA ASP A 148 17.32 12.00 0.63
C ASP A 148 16.30 10.88 0.41
N ILE A 149 16.15 9.97 1.40
CA ILE A 149 15.17 8.88 1.33
C ILE A 149 13.75 9.45 1.33
N ARG A 150 13.48 10.47 2.15
CA ARG A 150 12.17 11.13 2.16
C ARG A 150 11.83 11.74 0.79
N ARG A 151 12.81 12.40 0.16
CA ARG A 151 12.63 12.98 -1.19
C ARG A 151 12.39 11.89 -2.23
N GLN A 152 13.17 10.81 -2.22
CA GLN A 152 13.00 9.69 -3.14
C GLN A 152 11.63 9.01 -3.00
N ALA A 153 11.21 8.72 -1.77
CA ALA A 153 9.90 8.12 -1.51
C ALA A 153 8.75 9.01 -1.97
N ARG A 154 8.87 10.34 -1.78
CA ARG A 154 7.86 11.31 -2.26
C ARG A 154 7.78 11.32 -3.79
N LEU A 155 8.92 11.45 -4.47
CA LEU A 155 8.97 11.47 -5.94
C LEU A 155 8.40 10.18 -6.53
N HIS A 156 8.79 9.02 -5.98
CA HIS A 156 8.24 7.74 -6.42
C HIS A 156 6.72 7.67 -6.25
N LEU A 157 6.19 8.13 -5.12
CA LEU A 157 4.74 8.14 -4.90
C LEU A 157 4.02 9.09 -5.86
N GLU A 158 4.58 10.27 -6.12
CA GLU A 158 4.06 11.23 -7.10
C GLU A 158 4.03 10.61 -8.50
N ASP A 159 5.12 9.93 -8.91
CA ASP A 159 5.23 9.25 -10.20
C ASP A 159 4.21 8.10 -10.34
N GLU A 160 4.09 7.23 -9.33
CA GLU A 160 3.11 6.13 -9.32
C GLU A 160 1.66 6.63 -9.36
N CYS A 161 1.35 7.73 -8.66
CA CYS A 161 0.04 8.36 -8.71
C CYS A 161 -0.24 9.00 -10.08
N LEU A 162 0.74 9.69 -10.67
CA LEU A 162 0.61 10.27 -12.00
C LEU A 162 0.43 9.20 -13.06
N TYR A 163 1.19 8.11 -12.97
CA TYR A 163 1.06 6.96 -13.85
C TYR A 163 -0.33 6.32 -13.72
N ALA A 164 -0.84 6.16 -12.50
CA ALA A 164 -2.20 5.68 -12.29
C ALA A 164 -3.25 6.58 -12.95
N LEU A 165 -3.11 7.90 -12.80
CA LEU A 165 -4.00 8.89 -13.43
C LEU A 165 -3.90 8.88 -14.95
N GLU A 166 -2.68 8.79 -15.50
CA GLU A 166 -2.45 8.69 -16.95
C GLU A 166 -3.12 7.45 -17.53
N MET A 167 -2.90 6.30 -16.88
CA MET A 167 -3.55 5.06 -17.29
C MET A 167 -5.06 5.23 -17.28
N LEU A 168 -5.66 5.77 -16.22
CA LEU A 168 -7.11 6.05 -16.17
C LEU A 168 -7.57 6.99 -17.27
N ALA A 169 -6.83 8.04 -17.57
CA ALA A 169 -7.18 8.98 -18.63
C ALA A 169 -7.21 8.30 -20.00
N ILE A 170 -6.22 7.44 -20.29
CA ILE A 170 -6.19 6.61 -21.49
C ILE A 170 -7.41 5.67 -21.51
N TRP A 171 -7.74 5.04 -20.38
CA TRP A 171 -8.88 4.13 -20.28
C TRP A 171 -10.22 4.83 -20.48
N VAL A 172 -10.43 6.00 -19.86
CA VAL A 172 -11.65 6.82 -20.01
C VAL A 172 -11.79 7.31 -21.45
N ALA A 173 -10.71 7.80 -22.06
CA ALA A 173 -10.73 8.23 -23.46
C ALA A 173 -11.06 7.06 -24.41
N ALA A 174 -10.61 5.85 -24.09
CA ALA A 174 -10.95 4.64 -24.86
C ALA A 174 -12.39 4.14 -24.63
N GLU A 175 -13.03 4.47 -23.51
CA GLU A 175 -14.42 4.09 -23.21
C GLU A 175 -15.44 4.94 -23.97
N GLU A 176 -15.13 6.22 -24.24
CA GLU A 176 -15.94 7.09 -25.12
C GLU A 176 -15.78 6.76 -26.61
N LEU A 177 -14.78 5.96 -26.99
CA LEU A 177 -14.67 5.36 -28.33
C LEU A 177 -15.66 4.19 -28.45
N ASP A 178 -16.94 4.54 -28.59
CA ASP A 178 -18.01 3.60 -28.92
C ASP A 178 -17.60 2.77 -30.16
N PRO A 179 -17.67 1.42 -30.14
CA PRO A 179 -17.46 0.60 -31.32
C PRO A 179 -18.37 1.00 -32.50
N GLU A 180 -19.52 1.64 -32.25
CA GLU A 180 -20.36 2.25 -33.29
C GLU A 180 -19.71 3.50 -33.93
N LEU A 181 -18.91 4.30 -33.23
CA LEU A 181 -18.18 5.46 -33.80
C LEU A 181 -17.04 5.02 -34.74
N MET A 182 -16.37 3.89 -34.45
CA MET A 182 -15.42 3.26 -35.39
C MET A 182 -16.11 2.68 -36.64
N ARG A 183 -17.42 2.40 -36.56
CA ARG A 183 -18.24 1.94 -37.69
C ARG A 183 -18.78 3.10 -38.56
N ILE A 184 -18.90 4.30 -37.99
CA ILE A 184 -19.48 5.48 -38.65
C ILE A 184 -18.45 6.28 -39.45
N ASP A 185 -17.16 6.28 -39.09
CA ASP A 185 -16.14 7.00 -39.85
C ASP A 185 -14.84 6.17 -40.05
N GLU A 186 -14.77 5.43 -41.17
CA GLU A 186 -13.56 4.70 -41.62
C GLU A 186 -12.33 5.61 -41.81
N ARG A 187 -12.49 6.94 -41.80
CA ARG A 187 -11.38 7.90 -41.92
C ARG A 187 -10.48 7.96 -40.69
N LEU A 188 -10.95 7.54 -39.52
CA LEU A 188 -10.12 7.45 -38.30
C LEU A 188 -9.06 6.34 -38.37
N THR A 189 -9.23 5.38 -39.28
CA THR A 189 -8.26 4.31 -39.59
C THR A 189 -7.21 4.68 -40.63
N ARG A 190 -7.37 5.82 -41.33
CA ARG A 190 -6.35 6.35 -42.25
C ARG A 190 -5.56 7.44 -41.56
N ILE A 191 -4.59 7.02 -40.76
CA ILE A 191 -3.40 7.84 -40.54
C ILE A 191 -2.54 7.67 -41.80
N ASP A 192 -2.66 8.60 -42.74
CA ASP A 192 -1.71 8.70 -43.84
C ASP A 192 -0.37 9.16 -43.24
N SER A 193 0.54 8.22 -43.00
CA SER A 193 1.95 8.51 -42.70
C SER A 193 2.61 9.17 -43.93
N PRO A 194 3.24 10.35 -43.79
CA PRO A 194 4.24 10.85 -44.74
C PRO A 194 5.58 10.12 -44.58
#